data_AF-A0A2V7KXU1-F1
#
_entry.id   AF-A0A2V7KXU1-F1
#
_cell.length_a   1.000
_cell.length_b   1.000
_cell.length_c   1.000
_cell.angle_alpha   90.00
_cell.angle_beta   90.00
_cell.angle_gamma   90.00
#
_symmetry.space_group_name_H-M   'P 1'
#
loop_
_entity.id
_entity.type
_entity.pdbx_description
1 polymer ?
#
loop_
_entity_poly.entity_id
_entity_poly.type
_entity_poly.pdbx_seq_one_letter_code
_entity_poly.pdbx_strand_id
1 'polypeptide(L)'
;MTRTRVAGIAAGVGLVALAAWGGEYSTADWITIRRQLEEERTKVAGLRIEIDSLAKLAHDLETNPAVQERVAREQFGMIRNGEVLYRIVPK
;
A
#
# COMPACT_ATOMS: atom_id res chain seq x y z
N MET A 1 -51.23 -25.63 -12.33
CA MET A 1 -49.89 -25.91 -11.76
C MET A 1 -50.07 -26.91 -10.63
N THR A 2 -49.63 -28.16 -10.81
CA THR A 2 -49.79 -29.21 -9.80
C THR A 2 -48.96 -28.88 -8.58
N ARG A 3 -49.57 -28.94 -7.38
CA ARG A 3 -48.96 -28.62 -6.09
C ARG A 3 -47.61 -29.32 -5.87
N THR A 4 -47.41 -30.48 -6.48
CA THR A 4 -46.17 -31.26 -6.49
C THR A 4 -45.01 -30.58 -7.22
N ARG A 5 -45.26 -29.88 -8.34
CA ARG A 5 -44.22 -29.11 -9.03
C ARG A 5 -43.77 -27.90 -8.21
N VAL A 6 -44.72 -27.21 -7.59
CA VAL A 6 -44.43 -26.04 -6.73
C VAL A 6 -43.64 -26.48 -5.50
N ALA A 7 -44.04 -27.59 -4.88
CA ALA A 7 -43.32 -28.17 -3.74
C ALA A 7 -41.89 -28.61 -4.13
N GLY A 8 -41.71 -29.23 -5.30
CA GLY A 8 -40.39 -29.61 -5.80
C GLY A 8 -39.48 -28.42 -6.07
N ILE A 9 -40.01 -27.34 -6.67
CA ILE A 9 -39.25 -26.10 -6.89
C ILE A 9 -38.89 -25.44 -5.55
N ALA A 10 -39.84 -25.33 -4.62
CA ALA A 10 -39.60 -24.74 -3.31
C ALA A 10 -38.55 -25.52 -2.51
N ALA A 11 -38.59 -26.86 -2.54
CA ALA A 11 -37.58 -27.70 -1.90
C ALA A 11 -36.20 -27.54 -2.55
N GLY A 12 -36.13 -27.47 -3.89
CA GLY A 12 -34.88 -27.24 -4.61
C GLY A 12 -34.25 -25.88 -4.28
N VAL A 13 -35.05 -24.81 -4.25
CA VAL A 13 -34.59 -23.47 -3.86
C VAL A 13 -34.13 -23.44 -2.42
N GLY A 14 -34.84 -24.11 -1.51
CA GLY A 14 -34.46 -24.23 -0.11
C GLY A 14 -33.11 -24.92 0.08
N LEU A 15 -32.83 -25.99 -0.67
CA LEU A 15 -31.54 -26.69 -0.63
C LEU A 15 -30.39 -25.83 -1.16
N VAL A 16 -30.61 -25.07 -2.24
CA VAL A 16 -29.60 -24.15 -2.77
C VAL A 16 -29.31 -23.02 -1.78
N ALA A 17 -30.36 -22.46 -1.14
CA ALA A 17 -30.20 -21.45 -0.11
C ALA A 17 -29.44 -21.98 1.12
N LEU A 18 -29.75 -23.21 1.56
CA LEU A 18 -29.04 -23.87 2.66
C LEU A 18 -27.61 -24.23 2.29
N ALA A 19 -27.30 -24.60 1.05
CA ALA A 19 -25.92 -24.82 0.61
C ALA A 19 -25.11 -23.52 0.55
N ALA A 20 -25.76 -22.41 0.19
CA ALA A 20 -25.14 -21.08 0.18
C ALA A 20 -24.91 -20.52 1.59
N TRP A 21 -25.79 -20.81 2.56
CA TRP A 21 -25.67 -20.34 3.95
C TRP A 21 -24.96 -21.31 4.90
N GLY A 22 -25.09 -22.62 4.67
CA GLY A 22 -24.57 -23.70 5.51
C GLY A 22 -23.22 -24.26 5.05
N GLY A 23 -22.69 -23.79 3.93
CA GLY A 23 -21.27 -23.95 3.61
C GLY A 23 -20.48 -23.00 4.49
N GLU A 24 -19.95 -23.51 5.60
CA GLU A 24 -19.27 -22.80 6.70
C GLU A 24 -18.05 -21.93 6.29
N TYR A 25 -17.74 -21.88 4.99
CA TYR A 25 -16.87 -20.89 4.36
C TYR A 25 -17.48 -20.54 3.01
N SER A 26 -18.17 -19.40 2.92
CA SER A 26 -18.80 -18.96 1.67
C SER A 26 -17.75 -18.83 0.56
N THR A 27 -18.08 -19.25 -0.66
CA THR A 27 -17.25 -18.96 -1.85
C THR A 27 -17.05 -17.45 -2.03
N ALA A 28 -17.98 -16.63 -1.54
CA ALA A 28 -17.83 -15.18 -1.49
C ALA A 28 -16.77 -14.73 -0.49
N ASP A 29 -16.66 -15.39 0.67
CA ASP A 29 -15.63 -15.09 1.68
C ASP A 29 -14.22 -15.41 1.17
N TRP A 30 -14.10 -16.45 0.34
CA TRP A 30 -12.82 -16.74 -0.32
C TRP A 30 -12.40 -15.64 -1.30
N ILE A 31 -13.36 -15.05 -2.03
CA ILE A 31 -13.10 -13.93 -2.95
C ILE A 31 -12.74 -12.67 -2.16
N THR A 32 -13.42 -12.39 -1.05
CA THR A 32 -13.12 -11.21 -0.21
C THR A 32 -11.74 -11.35 0.44
N ILE A 33 -11.41 -12.51 1.02
CA ILE A 33 -10.08 -12.78 1.61
C ILE A 33 -8.99 -12.65 0.55
N ARG A 34 -9.20 -13.18 -0.67
CA ARG A 34 -8.22 -13.00 -1.76
C ARG A 34 -8.02 -11.55 -2.13
N ARG A 35 -9.09 -10.75 -2.23
CA ARG A 35 -8.98 -9.31 -2.52
C ARG A 35 -8.22 -8.59 -1.42
N GLN A 36 -8.54 -8.85 -0.16
CA GLN A 36 -7.82 -8.28 0.99
C GLN A 36 -6.34 -8.65 0.98
N LEU A 37 -6.01 -9.90 0.64
CA LEU A 37 -4.63 -10.34 0.54
C LEU A 37 -3.85 -9.58 -0.55
N GLU A 38 -4.44 -9.37 -1.72
CA GLU A 38 -3.80 -8.64 -2.82
C GLU A 38 -3.64 -7.14 -2.51
N GLU A 39 -4.64 -6.53 -1.89
CA GLU A 39 -4.56 -5.14 -1.41
C GLU A 39 -3.42 -4.99 -0.40
N GLU A 40 -3.31 -5.92 0.54
CA GLU A 40 -2.33 -5.84 1.63
C GLU A 40 -0.92 -6.09 1.09
N ARG A 41 -0.77 -7.03 0.15
CA ARG A 41 0.50 -7.24 -0.58
C ARG A 41 0.93 -5.98 -1.33
N THR A 42 0.00 -5.29 -1.97
CA THR A 42 0.30 -4.05 -2.70
C THR A 42 0.74 -2.95 -1.75
N LYS A 43 0.08 -2.79 -0.59
CA LYS A 43 0.48 -1.85 0.46
C LYS A 43 1.88 -2.15 0.98
N VAL A 44 2.16 -3.42 1.31
CA VAL A 44 3.47 -3.85 1.80
C VAL A 44 4.57 -3.61 0.75
N ALA A 45 4.30 -3.90 -0.53
CA ALA A 45 5.25 -3.64 -1.61
C ALA A 45 5.56 -2.14 -1.74
N GLY A 46 4.54 -1.28 -1.67
CA GLY A 46 4.71 0.17 -1.68
C GLY A 46 5.59 0.67 -0.52
N LEU A 47 5.28 0.23 0.70
CA LEU A 47 6.06 0.59 1.90
C LEU A 47 7.51 0.09 1.82
N ARG A 48 7.73 -1.08 1.22
CA ARG A 48 9.09 -1.62 1.05
C ARG A 48 9.93 -0.71 0.15
N ILE A 49 9.36 -0.26 -0.97
CA ILE A 49 10.03 0.67 -1.89
C ILE A 49 10.38 1.98 -1.18
N GLU A 50 9.46 2.51 -0.38
CA GLU A 50 9.68 3.73 0.39
C GLU A 50 10.83 3.56 1.40
N ILE A 51 10.80 2.50 2.19
CA ILE A 51 11.87 2.17 3.14
C ILE A 51 13.21 2.03 2.43
N ASP A 52 13.27 1.29 1.32
CA ASP A 52 14.51 1.09 0.57
C ASP A 52 15.04 2.43 0.02
N SER A 53 14.15 3.33 -0.43
CA SER A 53 14.52 4.67 -0.90
C SER A 53 15.07 5.55 0.22
N LEU A 54 14.44 5.52 1.41
CA LEU A 54 14.86 6.28 2.57
C LEU A 54 16.17 5.76 3.15
N ALA A 55 16.35 4.44 3.19
CA ALA A 55 17.59 3.81 3.61
C ALA A 55 18.75 4.21 2.68
N LYS A 56 18.52 4.24 1.37
CA LYS A 56 19.51 4.74 0.41
C LYS A 56 19.87 6.20 0.67
N LEU A 57 18.87 7.05 0.87
CA LEU A 57 19.11 8.47 1.16
C LEU A 57 19.89 8.67 2.46
N ALA A 58 19.53 7.94 3.51
CA ALA A 58 20.25 7.97 4.79
C ALA A 58 21.70 7.52 4.62
N HIS A 59 21.93 6.43 3.89
CA HIS A 59 23.27 5.96 3.60
C HIS A 59 24.10 6.98 2.81
N ASP A 60 23.51 7.61 1.79
CA ASP A 60 24.17 8.66 1.02
C ASP A 60 24.50 9.87 1.90
N LEU A 61 23.61 10.26 2.82
CA LEU A 61 23.87 11.32 3.79
C LEU A 61 25.00 10.97 4.77
N GLU A 62 25.18 9.70 5.13
CA GLU A 62 26.22 9.27 6.07
C GLU A 62 27.58 9.09 5.41
N THR A 63 27.60 8.64 4.15
CA THR A 63 28.83 8.15 3.51
C THR A 63 29.30 9.00 2.34
N ASN A 64 28.43 9.81 1.72
CA ASN A 64 28.78 10.58 0.53
C ASN A 64 29.05 12.06 0.87
N PRO A 65 30.32 12.52 0.81
CA PRO A 65 30.67 13.89 1.17
C PRO A 65 30.00 14.95 0.28
N ALA A 66 29.73 14.65 -0.99
CA ALA A 66 29.06 15.59 -1.88
C ALA A 66 27.59 15.80 -1.49
N VAL A 67 26.91 14.75 -1.03
CA VAL A 67 25.53 14.82 -0.54
C VAL A 67 25.48 15.57 0.79
N GLN A 68 26.42 15.29 1.69
CA GLN A 68 26.58 16.02 2.95
C GLN A 68 26.82 17.51 2.72
N GLU A 69 27.76 17.86 1.85
CA GLU A 69 28.08 19.26 1.55
C GLU A 69 26.88 19.98 0.95
N ARG A 70 26.17 19.35 0.00
CA ARG A 70 24.96 19.92 -0.60
C ARG A 70 23.88 20.19 0.46
N VAL A 71 23.56 19.21 1.30
CA VAL A 71 22.55 19.40 2.36
C VAL A 71 23.00 20.44 3.40
N ALA A 72 24.29 20.47 3.74
CA ALA A 72 24.86 21.49 4.62
C ALA A 72 24.70 22.91 4.05
N ARG A 73 24.92 23.06 2.74
CA ARG A 73 24.72 24.33 2.02
C ARG A 73 23.24 24.72 1.94
N GLU A 74 22.36 23.78 1.64
CA GLU A 74 20.92 24.02 1.47
C GLU A 74 20.21 24.33 2.80
N GLN A 75 20.44 23.53 3.84
CA GLN A 75 19.72 23.63 5.12
C GLN A 75 20.34 24.66 6.06
N PHE A 76 21.66 24.75 6.09
CA PHE A 76 22.39 25.57 7.07
C PHE A 76 23.12 26.76 6.45
N GLY A 77 23.12 26.90 5.11
CA GLY A 77 23.82 27.99 4.43
C GLY A 77 25.33 27.95 4.64
N MET A 78 25.89 26.78 4.93
CA MET A 78 27.32 26.61 5.20
C MET A 78 28.13 26.93 3.94
N ILE A 79 29.27 27.58 4.12
CA ILE A 79 30.21 27.93 3.06
C ILE A 79 31.61 27.46 3.41
N ARG A 80 32.42 27.13 2.40
CA ARG A 80 33.82 26.79 2.62
C ARG A 80 34.63 28.07 2.87
N ASN A 81 35.74 27.94 3.57
CA ASN A 81 36.68 29.04 3.77
C ASN A 81 37.10 29.66 2.42
N GLY A 82 36.87 30.96 2.26
CA GLY A 82 37.17 31.71 1.04
C GLY A 82 36.01 31.85 0.04
N GLU A 83 34.86 31.24 0.29
CA GLU A 83 33.65 31.43 -0.53
C GLU A 83 32.82 32.62 -0.03
N VAL A 84 32.06 33.25 -0.93
CA VAL A 84 31.14 34.36 -0.62
C VAL A 84 29.72 33.96 -1.01
N LEU A 85 28.80 33.94 -0.04
CA LEU A 85 27.39 33.63 -0.28
C LEU A 85 26.62 34.91 -0.64
N TYR A 86 26.07 34.98 -1.86
CA TYR A 86 25.14 36.03 -2.25
C TYR A 86 23.70 35.56 -1.99
N ARG A 87 22.97 36.26 -1.11
CA ARG A 87 21.53 36.07 -0.90
C ARG A 87 20.76 37.25 -1.47
N ILE A 88 19.95 37.00 -2.49
CA ILE A 88 19.09 38.04 -3.08
C ILE A 88 17.80 38.09 -2.25
N VAL A 89 17.53 39.23 -1.63
CA VAL A 89 16.28 39.49 -0.89
C VAL A 89 15.37 40.39 -1.74
N PRO A 90 14.09 40.01 -1.96
CA PRO A 90 13.14 40.89 -2.64
C PRO A 90 12.85 42.14 -1.81
N LYS A 91 12.58 43.25 -2.52
CA LYS A 91 12.29 44.56 -1.95
C LYS A 91 10.89 44.65 -1.36
#